data_AF-A0A941MA64-F1
#
_entry.id   AF-A0A941MA64-F1
#
_cell.length_a   1.000
_cell.length_b   1.000
_cell.length_c   1.000
_cell.angle_alpha   90.00
_cell.angle_beta   90.00
_cell.angle_gamma   90.00
#
_symmetry.space_group_name_H-M   'P 1'
#
loop_
_entity.id
_entity.type
_entity.pdbx_description
1 polymer ?
#
loop_
_entity_poly.entity_id
_entity_poly.type
_entity_poly.pdbx_seq_one_letter_code
_entity_poly.pdbx_strand_id
1 'polypeptide(L)' 'MIRNSKQDWSVGEVVKVGFLSLKVIAKIPTPGDYMPDAYALANKDGTRFYRFTPHHGLTSVDSLEEAL' A
#
# COMPACT_ATOMS: atom_id res chain seq x y z
N MET A 1 6.98 22.06 -8.58
CA MET A 1 5.54 21.90 -8.26
C MET A 1 5.26 20.43 -8.07
N ILE A 2 5.10 19.97 -6.83
CA ILE A 2 4.61 18.61 -6.56
C ILE A 2 3.14 18.63 -6.99
N ARG A 3 2.82 18.00 -8.13
CA ARG A 3 1.42 17.77 -8.49
C ARG A 3 0.87 16.82 -7.43
N ASN A 4 0.07 17.34 -6.49
CA ASN A 4 -0.81 16.55 -5.64
C ASN A 4 -1.91 15.92 -6.50
N SER A 5 -1.53 15.14 -7.52
CA SER A 5 -2.46 14.22 -8.16
C SER A 5 -2.83 13.21 -7.09
N LYS A 6 -4.10 13.22 -6.67
CA LYS A 6 -4.66 12.16 -5.85
C LYS A 6 -4.35 10.84 -6.56
N GLN A 7 -3.54 10.00 -5.93
CA GLN A 7 -3.24 8.68 -6.46
C GLN A 7 -4.49 7.81 -6.32
N ASP A 8 -4.74 6.92 -7.28
CA ASP A 8 -5.82 5.96 -7.18
C ASP A 8 -5.36 4.78 -6.32
N TRP A 9 -6.04 4.57 -5.19
CA TRP A 9 -5.76 3.50 -4.24
C TRP A 9 -6.71 2.31 -4.40
N SER A 10 -7.37 2.21 -5.55
CA SER A 10 -8.19 1.06 -5.92
C SER A 10 -7.32 -0.18 -6.14
N VAL A 11 -7.84 -1.35 -5.78
CA VAL A 11 -7.15 -2.62 -6.00
C VAL A 11 -6.88 -2.80 -7.49
N GLY A 12 -5.63 -3.15 -7.83
CA GLY A 12 -5.17 -3.32 -9.21
C GLY A 12 -4.36 -2.15 -9.74
N GLU A 13 -4.56 -0.94 -9.19
CA GLU A 13 -3.86 0.27 -9.62
C GLU A 13 -2.41 0.32 -9.11
N VAL A 14 -1.59 1.14 -9.77
CA VAL A 14 -0.19 1.35 -9.38
C VAL A 14 -0.04 2.71 -8.73
N VAL A 15 0.45 2.70 -7.50
CA VAL A 15 0.74 3.88 -6.68
C VAL A 15 2.24 4.05 -6.49
N LYS A 16 2.66 5.29 -6.25
CA LYS A 16 4.00 5.66 -5.84
C LYS A 16 4.05 5.92 -4.34
N VAL A 17 4.90 5.16 -3.66
CA VAL A 17 5.24 5.35 -2.24
C VAL A 17 6.73 5.67 -2.16
N GLY A 18 7.05 6.94 -1.90
CA GLY A 18 8.42 7.44 -2.05
C GLY A 18 8.91 7.31 -3.50
N PHE A 19 9.95 6.51 -3.72
CA PHE A 19 10.50 6.21 -5.05
C PHE A 19 10.00 4.89 -5.64
N LEU A 20 9.27 4.07 -4.87
CA LEU A 20 8.76 2.77 -5.30
C LEU A 20 7.46 2.94 -6.08
N SER A 21 7.30 2.16 -7.15
CA SER A 21 6.02 1.99 -7.85
C SER A 21 5.45 0.63 -7.47
N LEU A 22 4.33 0.61 -6.77
CA LEU A 22 3.73 -0.57 -6.16
C LEU A 22 2.29 -0.74 -6.61
N LYS A 23 1.88 -1.98 -6.84
CA LYS A 23 0.51 -2.35 -7.17
C LYS A 23 -0.30 -2.53 -5.90
N VAL A 24 -1.50 -1.94 -5.84
CA VAL A 24 -2.44 -2.16 -4.74
C VAL A 24 -3.06 -3.54 -4.88
N ILE A 25 -2.86 -4.39 -3.88
CA ILE A 25 -3.36 -5.77 -3.85
C ILE A 25 -4.64 -5.86 -3.03
N ALA A 26 -4.68 -5.20 -1.88
CA ALA A 26 -5.86 -5.17 -1.03
C ALA A 26 -5.93 -3.90 -0.21
N LYS A 27 -7.15 -3.51 0.14
CA LYS A 27 -7.42 -2.50 1.15
C LYS A 27 -7.89 -3.24 2.42
N ILE A 28 -7.22 -2.97 3.53
CA ILE A 28 -7.44 -3.63 4.81
C ILE A 28 -8.14 -2.60 5.70
N PRO A 29 -9.46 -2.72 5.91
CA PRO A 29 -10.14 -1.86 6.86
C PRO A 29 -9.60 -2.15 8.26
N THR A 30 -9.35 -1.11 9.04
CA THR A 30 -9.02 -1.20 10.48
C THR A 30 -10.22 -0.75 11.30
N PRO A 31 -11.30 -1.55 11.39
CA PRO A 31 -12.48 -1.15 12.13
C PRO A 31 -12.20 -1.15 13.64
N GLY A 32 -12.44 -0.01 14.29
CA GLY A 32 -12.48 0.09 15.75
C GLY A 32 -11.20 0.52 16.47
N ASP A 33 -10.11 0.84 15.76
CA ASP A 33 -8.85 1.31 16.38
C ASP A 33 -8.53 2.80 16.10
N TYR A 34 -9.41 3.53 15.39
CA TYR A 34 -9.23 4.91 14.92
C TYR A 34 -8.00 5.14 14.02
N MET A 35 -7.33 4.07 13.56
CA MET A 35 -6.24 4.16 12.61
C MET A 35 -6.76 4.23 11.17
N PRO A 36 -6.01 4.87 10.26
CA PRO A 36 -6.34 4.88 8.85
C PRO A 36 -6.16 3.47 8.25
N ASP A 37 -7.04 3.13 7.30
CA ASP A 37 -7.00 1.85 6.58
C ASP A 37 -5.60 1.54 6.05
N ALA A 38 -5.19 0.29 6.20
CA ALA A 38 -3.92 -0.20 5.67
C ALA A 38 -4.10 -0.73 4.23
N TYR A 39 -3.00 -0.83 3.50
CA TYR A 39 -2.96 -1.32 2.14
C TYR A 39 -1.89 -2.39 2.00
N ALA A 40 -2.28 -3.54 1.46
CA ALA A 40 -1.34 -4.54 0.97
C ALA A 40 -0.90 -4.13 -0.43
N LEU A 41 0.40 -4.01 -0.64
CA LEU A 41 1.02 -3.62 -1.89
C LEU A 41 2.01 -4.68 -2.35
N ALA A 42 2.25 -4.78 -3.65
CA ALA A 42 3.32 -5.61 -4.21
C ALA A 42 4.15 -4.82 -5.23
N ASN A 43 5.38 -5.25 -5.49
CA ASN A 43 6.10 -4.77 -6.66
C ASN A 43 5.42 -5.23 -7.96
N LYS A 44 5.83 -4.65 -9.09
CA LYS A 44 5.25 -4.94 -10.41
C LYS A 44 5.26 -6.44 -10.76
N ASP A 45 6.29 -7.16 -10.31
CA ASP A 45 6.50 -8.58 -10.61
C ASP A 45 5.85 -9.53 -9.57
N GLY A 46 5.28 -9.00 -8.48
CA GLY A 46 4.64 -9.78 -7.42
C GLY A 46 5.60 -10.62 -6.56
N THR A 47 6.90 -10.33 -6.59
CA THR A 47 7.94 -11.06 -5.84
C THR A 47 8.23 -10.46 -4.46
N ARG A 48 7.80 -9.23 -4.21
CA ARG A 48 7.95 -8.54 -2.92
C ARG A 48 6.64 -7.93 -2.49
N PHE A 49 6.34 -8.07 -1.21
CA PHE A 49 5.12 -7.59 -0.60
C PHE A 49 5.42 -6.49 0.42
N TYR A 50 4.47 -5.57 0.57
CA TYR A 50 4.59 -4.44 1.46
C TYR A 50 3.26 -4.13 2.11
N ARG A 51 3.31 -3.67 3.36
CA ARG A 51 2.18 -3.09 4.07
C ARG A 51 2.37 -1.59 4.17
N PHE A 52 1.40 -0.84 3.68
CA PHE A 52 1.38 0.62 3.78
C PHE A 52 0.26 1.07 4.70
N THR A 53 0.59 1.89 5.69
CA THR A 53 -0.39 2.54 6.56
C THR A 53 -0.16 4.05 6.49
N PRO A 54 -1.19 4.85 6.14
CA PRO A 54 -1.05 6.30 6.12
C PRO A 54 -0.50 6.84 7.44
N HIS A 55 0.43 7.80 7.35
CA HIS A 55 1.17 8.37 8.49
C HIS A 55 2.16 7.42 9.21
N HIS A 56 2.04 6.11 9.07
CA HIS A 56 2.95 5.12 9.67
C HIS A 56 3.98 4.55 8.68
N GLY A 57 3.80 4.79 7.38
CA GLY A 57 4.79 4.48 6.36
C GLY A 57 4.60 3.11 5.71
N LEU A 58 5.69 2.59 5.16
CA LEU A 58 5.74 1.36 4.37
C LEU A 58 6.66 0.34 5.04
N THR A 59 6.16 -0.88 5.23
CA THR A 59 6.90 -2.00 5.79
C THR A 59 7.01 -3.10 4.74
N SER A 60 8.22 -3.61 4.49
CA SER A 60 8.42 -4.81 3.65
C SER A 60 8.08 -6.04 4.48
N VAL A 61 7.42 -7.02 3.85
CA VAL A 61 7.02 -8.29 4.49
C VAL A 61 7.37 -9.46 3.56
N ASP A 62 7.51 -10.65 4.12
CA ASP A 62 8.02 -11.81 3.39
C ASP A 62 6.95 -12.50 2.54
N SER A 63 5.67 -12.31 2.89
CA SER A 63 4.53 -12.95 2.24
C SER A 63 3.36 -11.99 2.01
N LEU A 64 2.48 -12.34 1.07
CA LEU A 64 1.24 -11.58 0.86
C LEU A 64 0.33 -11.61 2.09
N GLU A 65 0.34 -12.73 2.82
CA GLU A 65 -0.51 -12.93 4.00
C GLU A 65 -0.11 -11.99 5.14
N GLU A 66 1.18 -11.68 5.30
CA GLU A 66 1.66 -10.66 6.25
C GLU A 66 1.38 -9.22 5.81
N ALA A 67 1.13 -9.00 4.52
CA ALA A 67 0.81 -7.67 4.00
C ALA A 67 -0.66 -7.30 4.24
N LEU A 68 -1.53 -8.32 4.38
CA LEU A 68 -2.95 -8.23 4.68
C LEU A 68 -3.19 -7.94 6.17
#